data_AF-A0A4Q4XBJ3-F1
#
_entry.id   AF-A0A4Q4XBJ3-F1
#
_cell.length_a   1.000
_cell.length_b   1.000
_cell.length_c   1.000
_cell.angle_alpha   90.00
_cell.angle_beta   90.00
_cell.angle_gamma   90.00
#
_symmetry.space_group_name_H-M   'P 1'
#
loop_
_entity.id
_entity.type
_entity.pdbx_description
1 polymer ?
#
loop_
_entity_poly.entity_id
_entity_poly.type
_entity_poly.pdbx_seq_one_letter_code
_entity_poly.pdbx_strand_id
1 'polypeptide(L)'
;MLNLLPSSVPPLARFIVVASCLVPAVHGAVADVFQVKGGNTRGGCDGKNIDGWFTDVKTLIDSASAGVAATDEDSRKYLKTFFSIGPNDDATQAGDPIRRVASVVDAKNPPPGGKPWLFCNSDWLEEQQWTDVAYDPATGQRRTDGKRVRDILQMETNLSPFWSDDLREYLLADPGDYCSGSGNLGATQDQTRPSTVTLCIDNFPSNQGVTLSDIPAITAEKVSVSTLQVHSLTLFHEMFHLALGTAATPDAGYNLNSVVRYATKKAVTNPESFTFYALAYYLGQNTQYTFANSKSANKPALTPKRRSPYRSERDFLIAFQPERRELTHIFWAA
;
A
#
# COMPACT_ATOMS: atom_id res chain seq x y z
N MET A 1 -38.96 -30.09 -21.61
CA MET A 1 -38.45 -31.48 -21.54
C MET A 1 -37.58 -31.59 -20.30
N LEU A 2 -38.16 -32.07 -19.19
CA LEU A 2 -37.43 -32.42 -17.97
C LEU A 2 -36.82 -33.81 -18.18
N ASN A 3 -35.49 -33.90 -18.14
CA ASN A 3 -34.80 -35.20 -18.14
C ASN A 3 -34.84 -35.78 -16.72
N LEU A 4 -35.51 -36.94 -16.62
CA LEU A 4 -35.65 -37.76 -15.43
C LEU A 4 -34.31 -38.45 -15.11
N LEU A 5 -33.81 -38.26 -13.89
CA LEU A 5 -32.70 -39.05 -13.35
C LEU A 5 -33.20 -40.44 -12.88
N PRO A 6 -32.36 -41.49 -12.99
CA PRO A 6 -32.74 -42.86 -12.64
C PRO A 6 -33.03 -43.07 -11.14
N SER A 7 -33.98 -43.97 -10.88
CA SER A 7 -34.68 -44.17 -9.60
C SER A 7 -33.97 -45.08 -8.58
N SER A 8 -32.66 -45.27 -8.67
CA SER A 8 -31.93 -46.28 -7.87
C SER A 8 -30.97 -45.69 -6.83
N VAL A 9 -31.39 -44.66 -6.09
CA VAL A 9 -30.61 -44.09 -4.99
C VAL A 9 -31.43 -44.12 -3.70
N PRO A 10 -30.94 -44.69 -2.58
CA PRO A 10 -31.66 -44.77 -1.31
C PRO A 10 -32.07 -43.38 -0.80
N PRO A 11 -33.26 -43.22 -0.19
CA PRO A 11 -33.77 -41.92 0.27
C PRO A 11 -32.90 -41.24 1.34
N LEU A 12 -32.01 -41.98 2.01
CA LEU A 12 -31.06 -41.43 2.98
C LEU A 12 -29.84 -40.72 2.33
N ALA A 13 -29.54 -40.99 1.06
CA ALA A 13 -28.41 -40.40 0.34
C ALA A 13 -28.76 -39.10 -0.42
N ARG A 14 -30.03 -38.68 -0.40
CA ARG A 14 -30.48 -37.42 -1.04
C ARG A 14 -30.46 -36.20 -0.10
N PHE A 15 -30.18 -36.38 1.19
CA PHE A 15 -30.11 -35.28 2.17
C PHE A 15 -28.69 -34.84 2.54
N ILE A 16 -27.63 -35.50 2.04
CA ILE A 16 -26.23 -35.22 2.43
C ILE A 16 -25.50 -34.27 1.44
N VAL A 17 -26.12 -33.87 0.32
CA VAL A 17 -25.43 -33.12 -0.75
C VAL A 17 -25.76 -31.62 -0.81
N VAL A 18 -26.63 -31.09 0.06
CA VAL A 18 -26.95 -29.63 0.11
C VAL A 18 -26.73 -29.03 1.51
N ALA A 19 -25.94 -29.72 2.34
CA ALA A 19 -25.39 -29.18 3.57
C ALA A 19 -23.84 -29.15 3.50
N SER A 20 -23.29 -28.91 2.31
CA SER A 20 -21.95 -28.34 2.21
C SER A 20 -22.03 -26.96 2.79
N CYS A 21 -21.69 -26.91 4.08
CA CYS A 21 -21.66 -25.76 4.95
C CYS A 21 -21.17 -24.53 4.19
N LEU A 22 -22.11 -23.63 3.88
CA LEU A 22 -21.86 -22.20 3.91
C LEU A 22 -21.50 -21.87 5.36
N VAL A 23 -20.31 -22.28 5.81
CA VAL A 23 -19.66 -21.54 6.88
C VAL A 23 -19.45 -20.19 6.23
N PRO A 24 -20.14 -19.11 6.66
CA PRO A 24 -19.77 -17.80 6.19
C PRO A 24 -18.27 -17.72 6.46
N ALA A 25 -17.46 -17.61 5.40
CA ALA A 25 -16.06 -17.34 5.58
C ALA A 25 -16.03 -16.12 6.48
N VAL A 26 -15.59 -16.31 7.73
CA VAL A 26 -15.43 -15.21 8.67
C VAL A 26 -14.30 -14.42 8.06
N HIS A 27 -14.65 -13.47 7.21
CA HIS A 27 -13.70 -12.55 6.63
C HIS A 27 -13.16 -11.79 7.83
N GLY A 28 -11.92 -12.10 8.23
CA GLY A 28 -11.31 -11.52 9.44
C GLY A 28 -11.49 -10.01 9.49
N ALA A 29 -11.81 -9.48 10.66
CA ALA A 29 -11.94 -8.04 10.86
C ALA A 29 -10.57 -7.36 10.77
N VAL A 30 -10.53 -6.04 10.57
CA VAL A 30 -9.26 -5.30 10.69
C VAL A 30 -8.61 -5.53 12.05
N ALA A 31 -9.44 -5.69 13.09
CA ALA A 31 -9.02 -6.00 14.45
C ALA A 31 -8.45 -7.41 14.62
N ASP A 32 -8.45 -8.29 13.63
CA ASP A 32 -7.70 -9.55 13.70
C ASP A 32 -6.23 -9.35 13.32
N VAL A 33 -5.95 -8.33 12.51
CA VAL A 33 -4.61 -8.03 11.96
C VAL A 33 -3.96 -6.85 12.65
N PHE A 34 -4.73 -5.82 13.02
CA PHE A 34 -4.22 -4.56 13.57
C PHE A 34 -4.71 -4.27 14.99
N GLN A 35 -3.86 -3.61 15.76
CA GLN A 35 -4.26 -2.79 16.90
C GLN A 35 -4.64 -1.41 16.35
N VAL A 36 -5.93 -1.19 16.09
CA VAL A 36 -6.42 0.09 15.57
C VAL A 36 -6.50 1.09 16.71
N LYS A 37 -5.85 2.25 16.58
CA LYS A 37 -5.90 3.31 17.59
C LYS A 37 -7.31 3.91 17.65
N GLY A 38 -7.96 3.79 18.81
CA GLY A 38 -9.26 4.44 19.07
C GLY A 38 -9.13 5.94 19.37
N GLY A 39 -10.26 6.63 19.35
CA GLY A 39 -10.37 8.08 19.58
C GLY A 39 -10.19 8.91 18.31
N ASN A 40 -10.21 10.24 18.46
CA ASN A 40 -10.05 11.22 17.37
C ASN A 40 -8.77 12.07 17.49
N THR A 41 -7.87 11.70 18.38
CA THR A 41 -6.63 12.45 18.70
C THR A 41 -5.46 11.47 18.79
N ARG A 42 -4.23 11.93 18.55
CA ARG A 42 -3.02 11.10 18.71
C ARG A 42 -3.07 9.82 17.86
N GLY A 43 -3.34 10.00 16.57
CA GLY A 43 -3.44 8.94 15.57
C GLY A 43 -4.76 8.16 15.62
N GLY A 44 -5.76 8.62 16.37
CA GLY A 44 -7.04 7.95 16.52
C GLY A 44 -7.86 7.82 15.23
N CYS A 45 -8.53 6.68 15.08
CA CYS A 45 -9.25 6.25 13.89
C CYS A 45 -10.79 6.27 14.02
N ASP A 46 -11.35 6.81 15.11
CA ASP A 46 -12.80 6.83 15.29
C ASP A 46 -13.49 7.64 14.17
N GLY A 47 -14.65 7.14 13.72
CA GLY A 47 -15.42 7.76 12.62
C GLY A 47 -14.81 7.60 11.23
N LYS A 48 -13.66 6.90 11.08
CA LYS A 48 -13.06 6.56 9.78
C LYS A 48 -13.52 5.18 9.31
N ASN A 49 -13.62 4.97 7.99
CA ASN A 49 -14.10 3.71 7.41
C ASN A 49 -13.01 2.63 7.29
N ILE A 50 -12.31 2.35 8.39
CA ILE A 50 -11.17 1.43 8.40
C ILE A 50 -11.58 0.01 8.02
N ASP A 51 -12.72 -0.48 8.52
CA ASP A 51 -13.24 -1.81 8.19
C ASP A 51 -13.61 -1.94 6.70
N GLY A 52 -14.22 -0.90 6.11
CA GLY A 52 -14.51 -0.86 4.68
C GLY A 52 -13.23 -0.88 3.85
N TRP A 53 -12.22 -0.10 4.23
CA TRP A 53 -10.93 -0.11 3.53
C TRP A 53 -10.20 -1.44 3.64
N PHE A 54 -10.26 -2.09 4.80
CA PHE A 54 -9.67 -3.41 5.00
C PHE A 54 -10.42 -4.50 4.20
N THR A 55 -11.74 -4.36 4.04
CA THR A 55 -12.54 -5.23 3.17
C THR A 55 -12.15 -5.07 1.70
N ASP A 56 -11.92 -3.84 1.25
CA ASP A 56 -11.41 -3.57 -0.09
C ASP A 56 -10.01 -4.15 -0.32
N VAL A 57 -9.12 -4.05 0.68
CA VAL A 57 -7.78 -4.65 0.64
C VAL A 57 -7.87 -6.15 0.36
N LYS A 58 -8.77 -6.87 1.05
CA LYS A 58 -9.02 -8.30 0.79
C LYS A 58 -9.49 -8.56 -0.64
N THR A 59 -10.45 -7.75 -1.10
CA THR A 59 -10.98 -7.83 -2.46
C THR A 59 -9.87 -7.63 -3.51
N LEU A 60 -8.96 -6.67 -3.28
CA LEU A 60 -7.81 -6.39 -4.14
C LEU A 60 -6.80 -7.53 -4.13
N ILE A 61 -6.53 -8.13 -2.97
CA ILE A 61 -5.65 -9.31 -2.84
C ILE A 61 -6.23 -10.49 -3.60
N ASP A 62 -7.51 -10.78 -3.46
CA ASP A 62 -8.19 -11.89 -4.13
C ASP A 62 -8.17 -11.69 -5.65
N SER A 63 -8.51 -10.49 -6.10
CA SER A 63 -8.42 -10.06 -7.51
C SER A 63 -7.00 -10.24 -8.06
N ALA A 64 -5.99 -9.68 -7.39
CA ALA A 64 -4.60 -9.78 -7.82
C ALA A 64 -4.09 -11.23 -7.84
N SER A 65 -4.47 -12.04 -6.85
CA SER A 65 -4.12 -13.46 -6.77
C SER A 65 -4.74 -14.25 -7.92
N ALA A 66 -6.01 -13.99 -8.24
CA ALA A 66 -6.69 -14.59 -9.39
C ALA A 66 -5.99 -14.22 -10.70
N GLY A 67 -5.63 -12.94 -10.87
CA GLY A 67 -4.95 -12.46 -12.08
C GLY A 67 -3.56 -13.03 -12.28
N VAL A 68 -2.81 -13.30 -11.21
CA VAL A 68 -1.50 -13.95 -11.29
C VAL A 68 -1.65 -15.42 -11.69
N ALA A 69 -2.67 -16.11 -11.16
CA ALA A 69 -2.93 -17.51 -11.44
C ALA A 69 -3.53 -17.76 -12.84
N ALA A 70 -4.16 -16.75 -13.42
CA ALA A 70 -4.80 -16.83 -14.70
C ALA A 70 -3.80 -16.95 -15.87
N THR A 71 -4.14 -17.81 -16.83
CA THR A 71 -3.30 -18.12 -18.00
C THR A 71 -3.86 -17.58 -19.31
N ASP A 72 -5.04 -16.95 -19.28
CA ASP A 72 -5.65 -16.34 -20.45
C ASP A 72 -4.88 -15.09 -20.91
N GLU A 73 -5.01 -14.77 -22.22
CA GLU A 73 -4.27 -13.69 -22.85
C GLU A 73 -4.51 -12.33 -22.18
N ASP A 74 -5.73 -12.06 -21.73
CA ASP A 74 -6.09 -10.78 -21.15
C ASP A 74 -5.50 -10.60 -19.75
N SER A 75 -5.58 -11.61 -18.88
CA SER A 75 -4.89 -11.60 -17.59
C SER A 75 -3.37 -11.39 -17.73
N ARG A 76 -2.74 -12.02 -18.75
CA ARG A 76 -1.32 -11.81 -19.05
C ARG A 76 -1.00 -10.38 -19.50
N LYS A 77 -1.93 -9.66 -20.13
CA LYS A 77 -1.74 -8.23 -20.47
C LYS A 77 -1.62 -7.36 -19.22
N TYR A 78 -2.32 -7.67 -18.13
CA TYR A 78 -2.17 -6.95 -16.87
C TYR A 78 -0.78 -7.16 -16.26
N LEU A 79 -0.34 -8.42 -16.15
CA LEU A 79 1.00 -8.74 -15.67
C LEU A 79 2.10 -8.09 -16.53
N LYS A 80 1.93 -8.10 -17.85
CA LYS A 80 2.87 -7.45 -18.75
C LYS A 80 2.92 -5.94 -18.55
N THR A 81 1.76 -5.31 -18.38
CA THR A 81 1.66 -3.85 -18.23
C THR A 81 2.31 -3.35 -16.94
N PHE A 82 2.03 -4.01 -15.80
CA PHE A 82 2.44 -3.49 -14.49
C PHE A 82 3.75 -4.07 -13.97
N PHE A 83 4.13 -5.27 -14.42
CA PHE A 83 5.33 -5.96 -13.96
C PHE A 83 6.31 -6.33 -15.09
N SER A 84 6.04 -5.94 -16.33
CA SER A 84 6.83 -6.36 -17.50
C SER A 84 6.90 -7.88 -17.72
N ILE A 85 6.07 -8.69 -17.02
CA ILE A 85 6.01 -10.16 -17.10
C ILE A 85 5.21 -10.57 -18.35
N GLY A 86 5.90 -11.05 -19.39
CA GLY A 86 5.30 -11.54 -20.63
C GLY A 86 4.60 -12.90 -20.50
N PRO A 87 3.87 -13.38 -21.52
CA PRO A 87 3.04 -14.59 -21.43
C PRO A 87 3.76 -15.86 -20.95
N ASN A 88 5.04 -16.01 -21.28
CA ASN A 88 5.87 -17.17 -20.93
C ASN A 88 6.78 -16.92 -19.72
N ASP A 89 6.76 -15.72 -19.15
CA ASP A 89 7.59 -15.37 -18.00
C ASP A 89 6.95 -15.87 -16.70
N ASP A 90 7.80 -16.09 -15.69
CA ASP A 90 7.38 -16.55 -14.38
C ASP A 90 6.56 -15.48 -13.63
N ALA A 91 5.26 -15.75 -13.47
CA ALA A 91 4.34 -14.88 -12.75
C ALA A 91 4.46 -14.96 -11.23
N THR A 92 5.17 -15.97 -10.69
CA THR A 92 5.42 -16.06 -9.25
C THR A 92 6.22 -14.87 -8.73
N GLN A 93 6.99 -14.20 -9.59
CA GLN A 93 7.67 -12.94 -9.25
C GLN A 93 6.71 -11.86 -8.73
N ALA A 94 5.48 -11.80 -9.24
CA ALA A 94 4.43 -10.92 -8.71
C ALA A 94 3.53 -11.65 -7.69
N GLY A 95 3.27 -12.94 -7.89
CA GLY A 95 2.43 -13.75 -7.02
C GLY A 95 2.95 -13.93 -5.60
N ASP A 96 4.26 -14.05 -5.42
CA ASP A 96 4.88 -14.30 -4.13
C ASP A 96 4.73 -13.13 -3.16
N PRO A 97 5.01 -11.86 -3.56
CA PRO A 97 4.64 -10.67 -2.79
C PRO A 97 3.16 -10.62 -2.40
N ILE A 98 2.24 -10.83 -3.37
CA ILE A 98 0.79 -10.81 -3.11
C ILE A 98 0.40 -11.87 -2.09
N ARG A 99 0.93 -13.10 -2.22
CA ARG A 99 0.65 -14.20 -1.29
C ARG A 99 1.16 -13.92 0.12
N ARG A 100 2.29 -13.22 0.26
CA ARG A 100 2.79 -12.80 1.59
C ARG A 100 1.87 -11.76 2.23
N VAL A 101 1.43 -10.77 1.47
CA VAL A 101 0.43 -9.79 1.93
C VAL A 101 -0.87 -10.48 2.34
N ALA A 102 -1.39 -11.39 1.51
CA ALA A 102 -2.57 -12.20 1.82
C ALA A 102 -2.40 -12.95 3.15
N SER A 103 -1.21 -13.51 3.39
CA SER A 103 -0.93 -14.23 4.62
C SER A 103 -0.90 -13.35 5.87
N VAL A 104 -0.51 -12.07 5.76
CA VAL A 104 -0.62 -11.11 6.87
C VAL A 104 -2.08 -10.75 7.10
N VAL A 105 -2.83 -10.46 6.03
CA VAL A 105 -4.25 -10.08 6.08
C VAL A 105 -5.16 -11.19 6.63
N ASP A 106 -4.76 -12.45 6.44
CA ASP A 106 -5.40 -13.63 7.03
C ASP A 106 -4.95 -13.93 8.47
N ALA A 107 -4.12 -13.07 9.06
CA ALA A 107 -3.49 -13.27 10.37
C ALA A 107 -2.70 -14.58 10.51
N LYS A 108 -2.26 -15.18 9.39
CA LYS A 108 -1.51 -16.45 9.36
C LYS A 108 -0.02 -16.25 9.60
N ASN A 109 0.54 -15.14 9.12
CA ASN A 109 1.94 -14.77 9.29
C ASN A 109 2.02 -13.30 9.71
N PRO A 110 1.82 -12.97 11.00
CA PRO A 110 1.95 -11.60 11.47
C PRO A 110 3.38 -11.08 11.24
N PRO A 111 3.54 -9.75 11.06
CA PRO A 111 4.86 -9.15 10.93
C PRO A 111 5.70 -9.33 12.21
N PRO A 112 7.02 -9.09 12.13
CA PRO A 112 7.89 -9.12 13.31
C PRO A 112 7.36 -8.22 14.44
N GLY A 113 7.51 -8.66 15.69
CA GLY A 113 7.00 -7.94 16.86
C GLY A 113 5.52 -8.18 17.18
N GLY A 114 4.79 -8.90 16.33
CA GLY A 114 3.42 -9.34 16.61
C GLY A 114 2.38 -8.52 15.85
N LYS A 115 1.26 -8.20 16.52
CA LYS A 115 0.13 -7.53 15.89
C LYS A 115 0.43 -6.04 15.68
N PRO A 116 0.55 -5.55 14.44
CA PRO A 116 0.94 -4.16 14.15
C PRO A 116 -0.10 -3.15 14.62
N TRP A 117 0.32 -1.90 14.83
CA TRP A 117 -0.60 -0.79 15.07
C TRP A 117 -1.06 -0.15 13.75
N LEU A 118 -2.30 0.33 13.74
CA LEU A 118 -2.83 1.18 12.69
C LEU A 118 -3.27 2.52 13.28
N PHE A 119 -2.64 3.59 12.81
CA PHE A 119 -2.94 4.98 13.15
C PHE A 119 -3.52 5.72 11.95
N CYS A 120 -4.30 6.77 12.22
CA CYS A 120 -5.05 7.54 11.23
C CYS A 120 -4.60 9.00 11.08
N ASN A 121 -3.48 9.32 11.72
CA ASN A 121 -2.68 10.55 11.61
C ASN A 121 -1.32 10.26 12.27
N SER A 122 -0.28 11.06 12.06
CA SER A 122 1.06 10.89 12.67
C SER A 122 1.25 11.56 14.03
N ASP A 123 0.25 12.28 14.54
CA ASP A 123 0.27 12.90 15.88
C ASP A 123 0.23 11.89 17.05
N TRP A 124 0.30 10.57 16.78
CA TRP A 124 0.61 9.54 17.79
C TRP A 124 2.08 9.58 18.24
N LEU A 125 2.93 10.26 17.49
CA LEU A 125 4.32 10.54 17.83
C LEU A 125 4.47 11.95 18.40
N GLU A 126 5.04 12.05 19.59
CA GLU A 126 5.39 13.33 20.21
C GLU A 126 6.86 13.68 19.90
N GLU A 127 7.11 14.66 19.04
CA GLU A 127 8.47 15.15 18.80
C GLU A 127 9.07 15.67 20.12
N GLN A 128 10.31 15.29 20.41
CA GLN A 128 11.06 15.70 21.59
C GLN A 128 12.32 16.44 21.17
N GLN A 129 12.81 17.31 22.04
CA GLN A 129 14.17 17.83 21.95
C GLN A 129 15.15 16.87 22.61
N TRP A 130 16.37 16.81 22.09
CA TRP A 130 17.47 16.04 22.70
C TRP A 130 17.75 16.40 24.17
N THR A 131 17.35 17.61 24.58
CA THR A 131 17.50 18.12 25.95
C THR A 131 16.31 17.86 26.87
N ASP A 132 15.19 17.35 26.35
CA ASP A 132 14.00 17.08 27.15
C ASP A 132 14.25 15.94 28.12
N VAL A 133 13.55 15.97 29.27
CA VAL A 133 13.53 14.84 30.20
C VAL A 133 12.91 13.65 29.47
N ALA A 134 13.67 12.55 29.39
CA ALA A 134 13.25 11.36 28.68
C ALA A 134 12.03 10.70 29.33
N TYR A 135 11.28 9.93 28.55
CA TYR A 135 10.26 9.01 29.04
C TYR A 135 10.88 7.69 29.48
N ASP A 136 10.24 7.04 30.45
CA ASP A 136 10.57 5.70 30.92
C ASP A 136 9.73 4.67 30.15
N PRO A 137 10.35 3.76 29.36
CA PRO A 137 9.64 2.69 28.65
C PRO A 137 8.76 1.81 29.54
N ALA A 138 9.12 1.64 30.82
CA ALA A 138 8.37 0.76 31.72
C ALA A 138 7.05 1.38 32.20
N THR A 139 7.02 2.70 32.38
CA THR A 139 5.86 3.40 32.99
C THR A 139 5.16 4.32 32.01
N GLY A 140 5.83 4.71 30.93
CA GLY A 140 5.33 5.70 30.00
C GLY A 140 5.40 7.15 30.48
N GLN A 141 5.96 7.37 31.66
CA GLN A 141 6.03 8.70 32.29
C GLN A 141 7.41 9.32 32.09
N ARG A 142 7.50 10.64 32.22
CA ARG A 142 8.80 11.33 32.25
C ARG A 142 9.64 10.80 33.42
N ARG A 143 10.91 10.53 33.16
CA ARG A 143 11.85 9.97 34.13
C ARG A 143 12.07 10.94 35.29
N THR A 144 12.15 10.40 36.51
CA THR A 144 12.44 11.18 37.72
C THR A 144 13.93 11.27 38.03
N ASP A 145 14.78 10.50 37.35
CA ASP A 145 16.23 10.52 37.53
C ASP A 145 16.94 11.66 36.77
N GLY A 146 16.16 12.51 36.08
CA GLY A 146 16.67 13.68 35.35
C GLY A 146 17.39 13.37 34.04
N LYS A 147 17.44 12.09 33.61
CA LYS A 147 18.02 11.73 32.32
C LYS A 147 17.24 12.37 31.17
N ARG A 148 18.00 12.88 30.21
CA ARG A 148 17.48 13.50 28.99
C ARG A 148 17.43 12.51 27.84
N VAL A 149 16.71 12.85 26.77
CA VAL A 149 16.62 12.00 25.57
C VAL A 149 18.01 11.62 25.03
N ARG A 150 18.93 12.57 24.93
CA ARG A 150 20.33 12.33 24.50
C ARG A 150 21.15 11.41 25.41
N ASP A 151 20.69 11.17 26.65
CA ASP A 151 21.39 10.31 27.60
C ASP A 151 20.97 8.83 27.42
N ILE A 152 19.90 8.57 26.66
CA ILE A 152 19.35 7.22 26.43
C ILE A 152 19.24 6.83 24.95
N LEU A 153 19.24 7.81 24.04
CA LEU A 153 19.28 7.61 22.59
C LEU A 153 20.60 8.13 22.01
N GLN A 154 21.11 7.40 21.02
CA GLN A 154 22.25 7.86 20.23
C GLN A 154 21.81 9.06 19.39
N MET A 155 22.52 10.18 19.54
CA MET A 155 22.21 11.41 18.83
C MET A 155 22.55 11.29 17.34
N GLU A 156 21.58 11.61 16.48
CA GLU A 156 21.75 11.74 15.03
C GLU A 156 21.45 13.17 14.61
N THR A 157 22.41 13.84 13.97
CA THR A 157 22.37 15.30 13.78
C THR A 157 21.26 15.82 12.88
N ASN A 158 20.66 14.93 12.08
CA ASN A 158 19.63 15.29 11.10
C ASN A 158 18.25 14.72 11.45
N LEU A 159 18.13 14.01 12.57
CA LEU A 159 16.88 13.38 13.00
C LEU A 159 16.43 13.96 14.34
N SER A 160 15.12 14.04 14.50
CA SER A 160 14.47 14.35 15.77
C SER A 160 14.07 13.05 16.47
N PRO A 161 14.19 12.99 17.82
CA PRO A 161 13.62 11.92 18.60
C PRO A 161 12.12 12.14 18.78
N PHE A 162 11.33 11.09 18.56
CA PHE A 162 9.89 11.07 18.77
C PHE A 162 9.55 10.02 19.81
N TRP A 163 8.65 10.35 20.73
CA TRP A 163 8.11 9.40 21.72
C TRP A 163 6.76 8.85 21.27
N SER A 164 6.59 7.54 21.34
CA SER A 164 5.29 6.88 21.18
C SER A 164 4.73 6.45 22.53
N ASP A 165 3.57 6.99 22.91
CA ASP A 165 2.88 6.56 24.13
C ASP A 165 2.34 5.13 24.00
N ASP A 166 1.90 4.75 22.80
CA ASP A 166 1.29 3.46 22.49
C ASP A 166 2.33 2.32 22.47
N LEU A 167 3.51 2.59 21.92
CA LEU A 167 4.61 1.61 21.85
C LEU A 167 5.53 1.65 23.07
N ARG A 168 5.50 2.74 23.85
CA ARG A 168 6.43 3.01 24.95
C ARG A 168 7.90 3.00 24.50
N GLU A 169 8.16 3.48 23.29
CA GLU A 169 9.49 3.55 22.72
C GLU A 169 9.76 4.88 22.00
N TYR A 170 11.05 5.14 21.78
CA TYR A 170 11.52 6.28 21.00
C TYR A 170 11.84 5.86 19.58
N LEU A 171 11.56 6.76 18.64
CA LEU A 171 11.92 6.65 17.23
C LEU A 171 12.78 7.85 16.82
N LEU A 172 13.63 7.67 15.82
CA LEU A 172 14.30 8.79 15.16
C LEU A 172 13.65 8.94 13.78
N ALA A 173 13.32 10.17 13.40
CA ALA A 173 12.74 10.49 12.11
C ALA A 173 13.09 11.92 11.70
N ASP A 174 12.79 12.29 10.45
CA ASP A 174 12.88 13.67 10.03
C ASP A 174 12.00 14.57 10.94
N PRO A 175 12.46 15.77 11.31
CA PRO A 175 11.73 16.67 12.18
C PRO A 175 10.38 17.09 11.59
N GLY A 176 9.41 17.35 12.46
CA GLY A 176 8.04 17.74 12.08
C GLY A 176 7.03 16.60 12.08
N ASP A 177 5.83 16.90 11.58
CA ASP A 177 4.70 15.99 11.56
C ASP A 177 4.53 15.38 10.16
N TYR A 178 4.71 14.07 10.02
CA TYR A 178 4.69 13.38 8.72
C TYR A 178 3.44 13.68 7.90
N CYS A 179 2.25 13.62 8.51
CA CYS A 179 0.98 13.89 7.87
C CYS A 179 0.69 15.38 7.62
N SER A 180 1.53 16.30 8.10
CA SER A 180 1.41 17.72 7.73
C SER A 180 1.79 18.00 6.28
N GLY A 181 2.57 17.10 5.65
CA GLY A 181 2.90 17.17 4.24
C GLY A 181 1.73 16.69 3.37
N SER A 182 1.12 17.59 2.61
CA SER A 182 -0.08 17.29 1.80
C SER A 182 0.08 16.21 0.71
N GLY A 183 1.31 15.78 0.43
CA GLY A 183 1.62 14.68 -0.48
C GLY A 183 1.74 13.31 0.18
N ASN A 184 1.74 13.25 1.52
CA ASN A 184 1.93 12.03 2.28
C ASN A 184 0.57 11.41 2.57
N LEU A 185 0.36 10.17 2.12
CA LEU A 185 -0.92 9.46 2.26
C LEU A 185 -0.83 8.35 3.31
N GLY A 186 0.31 7.69 3.42
CA GLY A 186 0.54 6.64 4.40
C GLY A 186 2.02 6.38 4.57
N ALA A 187 2.37 5.73 5.67
CA ALA A 187 3.71 5.24 5.94
C ALA A 187 3.65 3.98 6.79
N THR A 188 4.62 3.10 6.57
CA THR A 188 4.87 1.92 7.39
C THR A 188 6.22 2.07 8.07
N GLN A 189 6.26 1.84 9.38
CA GLN A 189 7.50 1.78 10.16
C GLN A 189 7.71 0.34 10.64
N ASP A 190 8.40 -0.46 9.83
CA ASP A 190 8.67 -1.88 10.10
C ASP A 190 9.79 -2.11 11.14
N GLN A 191 10.51 -1.05 11.52
CA GLN A 191 11.53 -1.01 12.56
C GLN A 191 10.98 -0.92 14.00
N THR A 192 9.74 -0.47 14.17
CA THR A 192 9.04 -0.40 15.46
C THR A 192 8.66 -1.80 15.97
N ARG A 193 8.40 -1.95 17.27
CA ARG A 193 7.98 -3.24 17.85
C ARG A 193 6.74 -3.12 18.74
N PRO A 194 5.54 -3.55 18.26
CA PRO A 194 5.26 -4.09 16.93
C PRO A 194 5.34 -3.03 15.82
N SER A 195 5.43 -3.46 14.56
CA SER A 195 5.42 -2.57 13.39
C SER A 195 4.18 -1.64 13.38
N THR A 196 4.29 -0.47 12.78
CA THR A 196 3.16 0.47 12.65
C THR A 196 2.84 0.78 11.20
N VAL A 197 1.55 1.04 10.93
CA VAL A 197 1.05 1.68 9.72
C VAL A 197 0.36 2.97 10.15
N THR A 198 0.71 4.08 9.51
CA THR A 198 0.06 5.39 9.70
C THR A 198 -0.59 5.80 8.40
N LEU A 199 -1.89 6.11 8.42
CA LEU A 199 -2.62 6.69 7.30
C LEU A 199 -2.83 8.17 7.55
N CYS A 200 -2.44 9.03 6.62
CA CYS A 200 -2.67 10.47 6.67
C CYS A 200 -4.04 10.80 6.06
N ILE A 201 -5.11 10.37 6.72
CA ILE A 201 -6.46 10.37 6.15
C ILE A 201 -6.91 11.78 5.74
N ASP A 202 -6.48 12.81 6.45
CA ASP A 202 -6.86 14.19 6.14
C ASP A 202 -6.16 14.73 4.87
N ASN A 203 -5.14 14.04 4.36
CA ASN A 203 -4.50 14.32 3.08
C ASN A 203 -5.13 13.57 1.91
N PHE A 204 -6.08 12.66 2.18
CA PHE A 204 -6.72 11.90 1.11
C PHE A 204 -7.52 12.84 0.19
N PRO A 205 -7.30 12.81 -1.13
CA PRO A 205 -7.99 13.70 -2.04
C PRO A 205 -9.51 13.52 -1.98
N SER A 206 -10.25 14.60 -1.74
CA SER A 206 -11.71 14.57 -1.62
C SER A 206 -12.46 14.14 -2.88
N ASN A 207 -11.77 14.07 -4.02
CA ASN A 207 -12.30 13.59 -5.30
C ASN A 207 -12.09 12.09 -5.51
N GLN A 208 -11.44 11.38 -4.58
CA GLN A 208 -11.33 9.92 -4.61
C GLN A 208 -12.53 9.27 -3.93
N GLY A 209 -12.89 8.07 -4.39
CA GLY A 209 -13.87 7.25 -3.69
C GLY A 209 -13.32 6.80 -2.34
N VAL A 210 -14.20 6.62 -1.36
CA VAL A 210 -13.79 6.11 -0.04
C VAL A 210 -13.48 4.62 -0.13
N THR A 211 -14.25 3.88 -0.93
CA THR A 211 -14.17 2.44 -1.11
C THR A 211 -14.25 2.05 -2.60
N LEU A 212 -13.94 0.79 -2.92
CA LEU A 212 -14.10 0.24 -4.28
C LEU A 212 -15.55 0.36 -4.77
N SER A 213 -16.53 0.31 -3.87
CA SER A 213 -17.94 0.46 -4.21
C SER A 213 -18.33 1.87 -4.68
N ASP A 214 -17.49 2.86 -4.38
CA ASP A 214 -17.68 4.24 -4.85
C ASP A 214 -17.15 4.45 -6.28
N ILE A 215 -16.44 3.46 -6.84
CA ILE A 215 -15.96 3.55 -8.22
C ILE A 215 -17.16 3.43 -9.16
N PRO A 216 -17.45 4.46 -9.99
CA PRO A 216 -18.59 4.42 -10.89
C PRO A 216 -18.38 3.40 -12.00
N ALA A 217 -19.49 2.93 -12.59
CA ALA A 217 -19.43 2.10 -13.79
C ALA A 217 -18.65 2.81 -14.91
N ILE A 218 -17.66 2.13 -15.47
CA ILE A 218 -16.78 2.70 -16.50
C ILE A 218 -17.43 2.46 -17.86
N THR A 219 -18.19 3.45 -18.33
CA THR A 219 -18.88 3.41 -19.63
C THR A 219 -18.17 4.20 -20.72
N ALA A 220 -17.21 5.03 -20.35
CA ALA A 220 -16.44 5.86 -21.28
C ALA A 220 -15.09 5.22 -21.62
N GLU A 221 -14.68 5.38 -22.88
CA GLU A 221 -13.29 5.12 -23.27
C GLU A 221 -12.35 6.20 -22.68
N LYS A 222 -11.07 5.88 -22.61
CA LYS A 222 -9.96 6.75 -22.18
C LYS A 222 -9.97 7.15 -20.70
N VAL A 223 -10.63 6.36 -19.86
CA VAL A 223 -10.54 6.49 -18.41
C VAL A 223 -9.27 5.79 -17.92
N SER A 224 -8.39 6.53 -17.26
CA SER A 224 -7.16 5.98 -16.69
C SER A 224 -7.47 5.27 -15.37
N VAL A 225 -6.85 4.11 -15.11
CA VAL A 225 -6.92 3.47 -13.79
C VAL A 225 -6.44 4.42 -12.68
N SER A 226 -5.52 5.35 -12.98
CA SER A 226 -5.03 6.34 -12.02
C SER A 226 -6.05 7.40 -11.60
N THR A 227 -7.16 7.54 -12.34
CA THR A 227 -8.26 8.45 -11.94
C THR A 227 -9.33 7.74 -11.14
N LEU A 228 -9.19 6.43 -10.89
CA LEU A 228 -10.15 5.59 -10.18
C LEU A 228 -9.59 5.11 -8.84
N GLN A 229 -8.60 5.84 -8.30
CA GLN A 229 -8.03 5.54 -7.01
C GLN A 229 -9.06 5.78 -5.89
N VAL A 230 -8.98 4.96 -4.86
CA VAL A 230 -9.81 5.01 -3.65
C VAL A 230 -8.91 4.94 -2.43
N HIS A 231 -9.40 5.43 -1.29
CA HIS A 231 -8.60 5.53 -0.05
C HIS A 231 -8.00 4.18 0.39
N SER A 232 -8.71 3.08 0.16
CA SER A 232 -8.25 1.72 0.50
C SER A 232 -6.99 1.28 -0.25
N LEU A 233 -6.63 1.93 -1.37
CA LEU A 233 -5.38 1.64 -2.09
C LEU A 233 -4.15 2.09 -1.32
N THR A 234 -4.24 3.15 -0.51
CA THR A 234 -3.13 3.54 0.36
C THR A 234 -2.91 2.47 1.43
N LEU A 235 -3.96 1.98 2.09
CA LEU A 235 -3.79 0.86 3.03
C LEU A 235 -3.23 -0.38 2.32
N PHE A 236 -3.70 -0.69 1.11
CA PHE A 236 -3.19 -1.82 0.33
C PHE A 236 -1.70 -1.66 -0.02
N HIS A 237 -1.28 -0.44 -0.37
CA HIS A 237 0.13 -0.09 -0.58
C HIS A 237 0.96 -0.39 0.67
N GLU A 238 0.56 0.16 1.82
CA GLU A 238 1.26 -0.03 3.10
C GLU A 238 1.36 -1.50 3.52
N MET A 239 0.38 -2.34 3.16
CA MET A 239 0.45 -3.77 3.43
C MET A 239 1.66 -4.46 2.79
N PHE A 240 2.17 -3.97 1.66
CA PHE A 240 3.39 -4.53 1.04
C PHE A 240 4.63 -4.19 1.87
N HIS A 241 4.76 -2.94 2.31
CA HIS A 241 5.84 -2.57 3.23
C HIS A 241 5.77 -3.38 4.52
N LEU A 242 4.58 -3.55 5.08
CA LEU A 242 4.37 -4.30 6.31
C LEU A 242 4.73 -5.79 6.16
N ALA A 243 4.33 -6.43 5.04
CA ALA A 243 4.53 -7.85 4.82
C ALA A 243 5.96 -8.22 4.35
N LEU A 244 6.63 -7.30 3.66
CA LEU A 244 7.90 -7.57 2.97
C LEU A 244 9.07 -6.78 3.55
N GLY A 245 8.80 -5.76 4.35
CA GLY A 245 9.75 -4.79 4.86
C GLY A 245 9.96 -3.61 3.91
N THR A 246 10.12 -2.41 4.47
CA THR A 246 10.28 -1.14 3.76
C THR A 246 11.50 -1.15 2.84
N ALA A 247 12.62 -1.71 3.32
CA ALA A 247 13.86 -1.84 2.55
C ALA A 247 13.71 -2.74 1.29
N ALA A 248 12.86 -3.76 1.34
CA ALA A 248 12.61 -4.66 0.22
C ALA A 248 11.55 -4.13 -0.75
N THR A 249 10.82 -3.09 -0.34
CA THR A 249 9.70 -2.52 -1.09
C THR A 249 9.81 -1.01 -1.25
N PRO A 250 10.92 -0.47 -1.78
CA PRO A 250 11.09 0.98 -1.85
C PRO A 250 10.03 1.65 -2.74
N ASP A 251 9.63 2.87 -2.36
CA ASP A 251 8.75 3.73 -3.15
C ASP A 251 9.42 4.30 -4.39
N ALA A 252 9.63 3.42 -5.36
CA ALA A 252 10.43 3.72 -6.50
C ALA A 252 9.72 4.67 -7.49
N GLY A 253 8.38 4.76 -7.42
CA GLY A 253 7.58 5.86 -7.95
C GLY A 253 6.06 5.63 -7.90
N TYR A 254 5.31 6.72 -7.79
CA TYR A 254 3.87 6.73 -7.49
C TYR A 254 2.94 6.92 -8.70
N ASN A 255 3.45 7.46 -9.80
CA ASN A 255 2.60 7.77 -10.94
C ASN A 255 2.55 6.59 -11.93
N LEU A 256 1.37 6.35 -12.50
CA LEU A 256 1.13 5.27 -13.45
C LEU A 256 2.14 5.25 -14.61
N ASN A 257 2.50 6.42 -15.15
CA ASN A 257 3.44 6.52 -16.28
C ASN A 257 4.84 6.00 -15.94
N SER A 258 5.29 6.18 -14.69
CA SER A 258 6.54 5.61 -14.19
C SER A 258 6.39 4.11 -13.95
N VAL A 259 5.32 3.71 -13.26
CA VAL A 259 5.05 2.31 -12.86
C VAL A 259 5.07 1.37 -14.07
N VAL A 260 4.34 1.70 -15.14
CA VAL A 260 4.23 0.82 -16.33
C VAL A 260 5.51 0.76 -17.18
N ARG A 261 6.53 1.55 -16.84
CA ARG A 261 7.84 1.55 -17.52
C ARG A 261 8.91 0.77 -16.75
N TYR A 262 8.60 0.26 -15.57
CA TYR A 262 9.55 -0.52 -14.79
C TYR A 262 9.77 -1.90 -15.41
N ALA A 263 11.04 -2.29 -15.48
CA ALA A 263 11.40 -3.69 -15.69
C ALA A 263 10.98 -4.51 -14.47
N THR A 264 10.79 -5.82 -14.67
CA THR A 264 10.23 -6.73 -13.66
C THR A 264 10.89 -6.60 -12.30
N LYS A 265 12.23 -6.61 -12.22
CA LYS A 265 12.97 -6.47 -10.96
C LYS A 265 12.56 -5.25 -10.13
N LYS A 266 12.30 -4.11 -10.77
CA LYS A 266 11.91 -2.86 -10.08
C LYS A 266 10.41 -2.84 -9.80
N ALA A 267 9.60 -3.38 -10.72
CA ALA A 267 8.15 -3.40 -10.57
C ALA A 267 7.69 -4.30 -9.42
N VAL A 268 8.29 -5.48 -9.25
CA VAL A 268 7.90 -6.43 -8.20
C VAL A 268 8.39 -6.05 -6.79
N THR A 269 9.14 -4.95 -6.67
CA THR A 269 9.57 -4.37 -5.39
C THR A 269 8.93 -3.00 -5.14
N ASN A 270 8.01 -2.55 -5.99
CA ASN A 270 7.37 -1.24 -5.85
C ASN A 270 5.90 -1.46 -5.47
N PRO A 271 5.46 -1.16 -4.23
CA PRO A 271 4.07 -1.36 -3.81
C PRO A 271 3.04 -0.77 -4.77
N GLU A 272 3.32 0.40 -5.34
CA GLU A 272 2.42 1.06 -6.29
C GLU A 272 2.20 0.26 -7.60
N SER A 273 3.15 -0.61 -7.98
CA SER A 273 2.92 -1.53 -9.11
C SER A 273 1.82 -2.53 -8.81
N PHE A 274 1.73 -2.99 -7.55
CA PHE A 274 0.70 -3.92 -7.10
C PHE A 274 -0.65 -3.23 -6.92
N THR A 275 -0.69 -2.00 -6.41
CA THR A 275 -1.95 -1.25 -6.26
C THR A 275 -2.63 -1.04 -7.61
N PHE A 276 -1.90 -0.55 -8.61
CA PHE A 276 -2.46 -0.36 -9.95
C PHE A 276 -2.82 -1.68 -10.63
N TYR A 277 -2.00 -2.72 -10.46
CA TYR A 277 -2.31 -4.04 -11.01
C TYR A 277 -3.61 -4.61 -10.44
N ALA A 278 -3.74 -4.65 -9.11
CA ALA A 278 -4.90 -5.20 -8.42
C ALA A 278 -6.18 -4.44 -8.78
N LEU A 279 -6.11 -3.10 -8.79
CA LEU A 279 -7.24 -2.26 -9.19
C LEU A 279 -7.62 -2.50 -10.66
N ALA A 280 -6.65 -2.47 -11.57
CA ALA A 280 -6.93 -2.67 -12.99
C ALA A 280 -7.55 -4.04 -13.27
N TYR A 281 -7.07 -5.09 -12.60
CA TYR A 281 -7.62 -6.44 -12.73
C TYR A 281 -9.02 -6.54 -12.12
N TYR A 282 -9.22 -5.97 -10.93
CA TYR A 282 -10.53 -5.90 -10.27
C TYR A 282 -11.57 -5.22 -11.16
N LEU A 283 -11.21 -4.07 -11.75
CA LEU A 283 -12.09 -3.36 -12.68
C LEU A 283 -12.37 -4.18 -13.93
N GLY A 284 -11.40 -4.91 -14.47
CA GLY A 284 -11.62 -5.79 -15.62
C GLY A 284 -12.57 -6.95 -15.35
N GLN A 285 -12.64 -7.43 -14.10
CA GLN A 285 -13.55 -8.48 -13.69
C GLN A 285 -14.97 -7.96 -13.39
N ASN A 286 -15.07 -6.78 -12.80
CA ASN A 286 -16.32 -6.26 -12.22
C ASN A 286 -16.99 -5.16 -13.05
N THR A 287 -16.29 -4.63 -14.05
CA THR A 287 -16.79 -3.57 -14.92
C THR A 287 -16.46 -3.89 -16.38
N GLN A 288 -16.95 -3.08 -17.33
CA GLN A 288 -16.53 -3.17 -18.73
C GLN A 288 -15.13 -2.54 -18.97
N TYR A 289 -14.31 -2.41 -17.92
CA TYR A 289 -12.96 -1.88 -18.04
C TYR A 289 -12.06 -2.83 -18.81
N THR A 290 -11.51 -2.35 -19.91
CA THR A 290 -10.49 -3.06 -20.67
C THR A 290 -9.29 -2.16 -20.90
N PHE A 291 -8.13 -2.73 -21.23
CA PHE A 291 -7.01 -1.91 -21.69
C PHE A 291 -7.33 -1.09 -22.93
N ALA A 292 -8.33 -1.46 -23.75
CA ALA A 292 -8.79 -0.60 -24.84
C ALA A 292 -9.35 0.73 -24.32
N ASN A 293 -10.01 0.71 -23.14
CA ASN A 293 -10.45 1.91 -22.46
C ASN A 293 -9.29 2.76 -21.95
N SER A 294 -8.06 2.23 -21.87
CA SER A 294 -6.86 2.98 -21.47
C SER A 294 -6.01 3.48 -22.65
N LYS A 295 -6.36 3.12 -23.90
CA LYS A 295 -5.58 3.49 -25.08
C LYS A 295 -5.73 4.98 -25.43
N SER A 296 -4.77 5.75 -24.90
CA SER A 296 -4.18 6.97 -25.45
C SER A 296 -5.16 8.07 -25.90
N ALA A 297 -5.17 9.18 -25.14
CA ALA A 297 -5.26 10.49 -25.76
C ALA A 297 -4.31 10.51 -26.96
N ASN A 298 -4.81 10.84 -28.15
CA ASN A 298 -3.91 11.23 -29.23
C ASN A 298 -2.94 12.24 -28.62
N LYS A 299 -1.64 11.94 -28.72
CA LYS A 299 -0.58 12.91 -28.45
C LYS A 299 -1.07 14.23 -29.04
N PRO A 300 -1.27 15.32 -28.27
CA PRO A 300 -1.67 16.60 -28.85
C PRO A 300 -0.76 16.82 -30.05
N ALA A 301 -1.35 17.15 -31.21
CA ALA A 301 -0.57 17.36 -32.43
C ALA A 301 0.63 18.23 -32.04
N LEU A 302 1.83 17.76 -32.37
CA LEU A 302 3.08 18.44 -32.02
C LEU A 302 2.89 19.92 -32.35
N THR A 303 2.79 20.75 -31.32
CA THR A 303 2.81 22.20 -31.51
C THR A 303 4.10 22.48 -32.29
N PRO A 304 4.05 23.26 -33.39
CA PRO A 304 5.24 23.56 -34.18
C PRO A 304 6.35 23.98 -33.23
N LYS A 305 7.47 23.24 -33.22
CA LYS A 305 8.60 23.52 -32.33
C LYS A 305 9.01 24.97 -32.53
N ARG A 306 8.60 25.85 -31.62
CA ARG A 306 9.21 27.17 -31.49
C ARG A 306 10.66 26.86 -31.11
N ARG A 307 11.60 27.16 -32.03
CA ARG A 307 13.03 26.86 -31.83
C ARG A 307 13.44 27.39 -30.46
N SER A 308 13.72 26.47 -29.55
CA SER A 308 14.41 26.79 -28.30
C SER A 308 15.75 27.42 -28.69
N PRO A 309 16.19 28.49 -28.02
CA PRO A 309 17.50 29.08 -28.29
C PRO A 309 18.66 28.15 -27.91
N TYR A 310 18.39 26.99 -27.28
CA TYR A 310 19.40 26.01 -26.91
C TYR A 310 19.60 24.95 -27.99
N ARG A 311 20.87 24.80 -28.41
CA ARG A 311 21.29 24.08 -29.61
C ARG A 311 21.32 22.55 -29.43
N SER A 312 21.20 22.04 -28.21
CA SER A 312 21.02 20.62 -27.91
C SER A 312 20.33 20.37 -26.57
N GLU A 313 19.67 19.21 -26.43
CA GLU A 313 19.05 18.72 -25.18
C GLU A 313 20.10 18.49 -24.06
N ARG A 314 21.37 18.34 -24.45
CA ARG A 314 22.53 18.25 -23.55
C ARG A 314 22.82 19.58 -22.85
N ASP A 315 22.62 20.70 -23.53
CA ASP A 315 22.89 22.05 -22.97
C ASP A 315 21.84 22.47 -21.93
N PHE A 316 20.62 21.93 -22.03
CA PHE A 316 19.54 22.19 -21.06
C PHE A 316 19.75 21.42 -19.74
N LEU A 317 20.35 20.22 -19.80
CA LEU A 317 20.62 19.39 -18.63
C LEU A 317 21.83 19.87 -17.81
N ILE A 318 22.75 20.63 -18.41
CA ILE A 318 23.91 21.21 -17.70
C ILE A 318 23.51 22.44 -16.88
N ALA A 319 22.46 23.17 -17.28
CA ALA A 319 22.02 24.39 -16.58
C ALA A 319 21.21 24.13 -15.28
N PHE A 320 20.84 22.89 -14.98
CA PHE A 320 20.02 22.51 -13.82
C PHE A 320 20.59 21.34 -12.99
N GLN A 321 21.89 21.07 -13.11
CA GLN A 321 22.56 20.18 -12.16
C GLN A 321 23.12 20.98 -10.98
N PRO A 322 22.46 20.99 -9.80
CA PRO A 322 23.22 21.13 -8.58
C PRO A 322 24.18 19.93 -8.50
N GLU A 323 25.43 20.21 -8.12
CA GLU A 323 26.52 19.25 -8.03
C GLU A 323 26.06 17.91 -7.43
N ARG A 324 26.13 16.84 -8.23
CA ARG A 324 26.11 15.48 -7.71
C ARG A 324 27.39 15.29 -6.89
N ARG A 325 27.28 15.39 -5.56
CA ARG A 325 28.17 14.61 -4.70
C ARG A 325 27.76 13.16 -4.80
N GLU A 326 28.71 12.32 -5.20
CA GLU A 326 28.60 10.87 -5.14
C GLU A 326 28.28 10.45 -3.70
N LEU A 327 27.06 9.98 -3.47
CA LEU A 327 26.68 9.25 -2.26
C LEU A 327 26.95 7.76 -2.50
N THR A 328 28.23 7.40 -2.48
CA THR A 328 28.69 6.03 -2.25
C THR A 328 28.72 5.78 -0.76
N HIS A 329 27.57 5.63 -0.12
CA HIS A 329 27.35 4.91 1.14
C HIS A 329 25.83 4.90 1.40
N ILE A 330 25.16 3.78 1.10
CA ILE A 330 23.83 3.49 1.66
C ILE A 330 24.02 2.34 2.64
N PHE A 331 24.59 2.70 3.79
CA PHE A 331 24.09 2.24 5.07
C PHE A 331 23.13 3.34 5.59
N TRP A 332 22.43 3.05 6.69
CA TRP A 332 21.63 3.98 7.50
C TRP A 332 20.16 4.11 7.12
N ALA A 333 19.23 4.38 8.04
CA ALA A 333 19.07 4.21 9.49
C ALA A 333 17.82 5.00 9.84
N ALA A 334 17.08 4.48 10.83
CA ALA A 334 15.90 5.05 11.48
C ALA A 334 14.61 5.09 10.66
#